data_AF-A0A7S1S3E2-F1
#
_entry.id   AF-A0A7S1S3E2-F1
#
_cell.length_a   1.000
_cell.length_b   1.000
_cell.length_c   1.000
_cell.angle_alpha   90.00
_cell.angle_beta   90.00
_cell.angle_gamma   90.00
#
_symmetry.space_group_name_H-M   'P 1'
#
loop_
_entity.id
_entity.type
_entity.pdbx_description
1 polymer ?
#
loop_
_entity_poly.entity_id
_entity_poly.type
_entity_poly.pdbx_seq_one_letter_code
_entity_poly.pdbx_strand_id
1 'polypeptide(L)'
;QAPSAAATAVVAFGFVASVQASVFLDSMRQGGLPMQVGAQRIVNKQAPAKLDFGSLFAGGALLQYNGSLTAPPCSPGVQWFVRSTPLPASVAALDEFKRAIAVVASLKQAVPGNARNLQPPGGVKIVTRTTQAVAHPGLPQGGAVDPEFDKAMVEAAGEQESFEKSMPASGQAPPQDSAYQQCVKDLLWASNAFKAAEAQRKVECQALARAEQQLQNSGAGATHAQALGRVQSLQQLCSTNAKVASRLLLEVQGLQQQCQRIKPR
;
A
#
# COMPACT_ATOMS: atom_id res chain seq x y z
N GLN A 1 13.93 26.09 -22.15
CA GLN A 1 14.82 24.99 -22.60
C GLN A 1 14.13 23.68 -22.25
N ALA A 2 13.82 22.85 -23.24
CA ALA A 2 13.31 21.50 -22.97
C ALA A 2 14.43 20.66 -22.35
N PRO A 3 14.15 19.82 -21.34
CA PRO A 3 15.18 18.97 -20.75
C PRO A 3 15.79 18.09 -21.86
N SER A 4 17.12 18.10 -21.97
CA SER A 4 17.84 17.12 -22.79
C SER A 4 17.45 15.72 -22.33
N ALA A 5 17.45 14.74 -23.23
CA ALA A 5 17.08 13.35 -22.95
C ALA A 5 17.97 12.75 -21.84
N ALA A 6 17.62 13.02 -20.59
CA ALA A 6 18.19 12.40 -19.41
C ALA A 6 17.85 10.91 -19.50
N ALA A 7 18.89 10.07 -19.50
CA ALA A 7 18.78 8.63 -19.66
C ALA A 7 17.75 8.05 -18.69
N THR A 8 16.58 7.66 -19.22
CA THR A 8 15.50 7.10 -18.40
C THR A 8 15.91 5.70 -17.97
N ALA A 9 15.88 5.44 -16.66
CA ALA A 9 16.05 4.10 -16.10
C ALA A 9 14.71 3.54 -15.64
N VAL A 10 14.44 2.27 -15.94
CA VAL A 10 13.24 1.55 -15.50
C VAL A 10 13.67 0.29 -14.75
N VAL A 11 13.16 0.13 -13.54
CA VAL A 11 13.33 -1.09 -12.75
C VAL A 11 12.03 -1.90 -12.81
N ALA A 12 12.13 -3.17 -13.20
CA ALA A 12 10.99 -4.06 -13.38
C ALA A 12 11.04 -5.23 -12.41
N PHE A 13 9.93 -5.43 -11.69
CA PHE A 13 9.73 -6.52 -10.75
C PHE A 13 8.59 -7.42 -11.24
N GLY A 14 8.90 -8.68 -11.53
CA GLY A 14 7.89 -9.69 -11.82
C GLY A 14 7.29 -10.27 -10.55
N PHE A 15 6.02 -10.65 -10.58
CA PHE A 15 5.36 -11.39 -9.50
C PHE A 15 4.84 -12.73 -10.00
N VAL A 16 4.95 -13.76 -9.16
CA VAL A 16 4.49 -15.12 -9.46
C VAL A 16 3.57 -15.63 -8.36
N ALA A 17 2.59 -16.44 -8.73
CA ALA A 17 1.65 -17.05 -7.80
C ALA A 17 2.41 -17.92 -6.78
N SER A 18 2.09 -17.72 -5.50
CA SER A 18 2.67 -18.41 -4.37
C SER A 18 1.65 -18.48 -3.23
N VAL A 19 1.89 -19.39 -2.28
CA VAL A 19 1.18 -19.40 -0.98
C VAL A 19 1.60 -18.22 -0.09
N GLN A 20 2.76 -17.62 -0.37
CA GLN A 20 3.25 -16.45 0.34
C GLN A 20 2.59 -15.18 -0.20
N ALA A 21 1.98 -14.41 0.69
CA ALA A 21 1.40 -13.11 0.36
C ALA A 21 2.49 -12.06 0.14
N SER A 22 2.23 -11.11 -0.77
CA SER A 22 3.10 -9.96 -0.99
C SER A 22 2.57 -8.77 -0.22
N VAL A 23 3.23 -8.40 0.89
CA VAL A 23 2.86 -7.21 1.68
C VAL A 23 2.77 -5.97 0.80
N PHE A 24 3.66 -5.84 -0.19
CA PHE A 24 3.66 -4.72 -1.14
C PHE A 24 2.39 -4.69 -2.01
N LEU A 25 2.03 -5.80 -2.67
CA LEU A 25 0.81 -5.86 -3.48
C LEU A 25 -0.46 -5.76 -2.64
N ASP A 26 -0.47 -6.34 -1.44
CA ASP A 26 -1.57 -6.22 -0.51
C ASP A 26 -1.76 -4.75 -0.09
N SER A 27 -0.69 -4.02 0.19
CA SER A 27 -0.73 -2.58 0.50
C SER A 27 -1.28 -1.76 -0.68
N MET A 28 -0.95 -2.15 -1.92
CA MET A 28 -1.44 -1.52 -3.14
C MET A 28 -2.93 -1.77 -3.42
N ARG A 29 -3.52 -2.87 -2.94
CA ARG A 29 -4.92 -3.22 -3.25
C ARG A 29 -5.93 -2.89 -2.15
N GLN A 30 -5.49 -2.49 -0.96
CA GLN A 30 -6.35 -2.14 0.18
C GLN A 30 -7.39 -1.03 -0.12
N GLY A 31 -7.07 -0.09 -1.01
CA GLY A 31 -8.00 0.96 -1.43
C GLY A 31 -9.00 0.53 -2.50
N GLY A 32 -8.99 -0.76 -2.86
CA GLY A 32 -9.58 -1.29 -4.08
C GLY A 32 -8.74 -0.91 -5.31
N LEU A 33 -8.77 -1.77 -6.34
CA LEU A 33 -8.16 -1.46 -7.62
C LEU A 33 -9.12 -0.65 -8.50
N PRO A 34 -8.61 0.20 -9.41
CA PRO A 34 -9.45 0.95 -10.32
C PRO A 34 -10.14 -0.01 -11.29
N MET A 35 -11.48 0.01 -11.29
CA MET A 35 -12.34 -0.83 -12.14
C MET A 35 -13.01 0.00 -13.25
N GLN A 36 -12.49 1.18 -13.54
CA GLN A 36 -13.01 2.08 -14.58
C GLN A 36 -11.82 2.82 -15.20
N VAL A 37 -11.87 3.06 -16.51
CA VAL A 37 -10.83 3.81 -17.23
C VAL A 37 -10.70 5.21 -16.63
N GLY A 38 -9.46 5.63 -16.34
CA GLY A 38 -9.17 6.94 -15.73
C GLY A 38 -9.47 7.03 -14.23
N ALA A 39 -10.05 6.01 -13.61
CA ALA A 39 -10.29 6.02 -12.17
C ALA A 39 -8.97 5.93 -11.39
N GLN A 40 -8.89 6.72 -10.32
CA GLN A 40 -7.78 6.68 -9.37
C GLN A 40 -8.25 6.13 -8.03
N ARG A 41 -7.33 5.49 -7.31
CA ARG A 41 -7.54 4.98 -5.96
C ARG A 41 -6.32 5.33 -5.13
N ILE A 42 -6.58 5.85 -3.93
CA ILE A 42 -5.54 6.05 -2.93
C ILE A 42 -5.36 4.72 -2.19
N VAL A 43 -4.12 4.28 -2.08
CA VAL A 43 -3.72 2.98 -1.51
C VAL A 43 -2.91 3.19 -0.23
N ASN A 44 -2.45 2.12 0.42
CA ASN A 44 -1.65 2.22 1.65
C ASN A 44 -2.35 3.01 2.77
N LYS A 45 -3.65 2.74 2.97
CA LYS A 45 -4.51 3.51 3.88
C LYS A 45 -4.67 2.89 5.27
N GLN A 46 -4.41 1.59 5.43
CA GLN A 46 -4.72 0.87 6.66
C GLN A 46 -3.46 0.22 7.21
N ALA A 47 -3.19 0.34 8.50
CA ALA A 47 -2.14 -0.46 9.13
C ALA A 47 -2.49 -1.97 8.99
N PRO A 48 -1.52 -2.87 8.71
CA PRO A 48 -0.07 -2.67 8.66
C PRO A 48 0.49 -2.44 7.23
N ALA A 49 -0.25 -1.77 6.34
CA ALA A 49 0.23 -1.50 4.98
C ALA A 49 1.56 -0.77 4.96
N LYS A 50 2.45 -1.24 4.10
CA LYS A 50 3.76 -0.65 3.89
C LYS A 50 4.17 -0.79 2.43
N LEU A 51 4.29 0.34 1.73
CA LEU A 51 4.92 0.41 0.41
C LEU A 51 6.45 0.48 0.56
N ASP A 52 7.04 -0.63 1.01
CA ASP A 52 8.48 -0.78 1.14
C ASP A 52 9.12 -1.13 -0.21
N PHE A 53 9.47 -0.10 -0.99
CA PHE A 53 10.13 -0.30 -2.28
C PHE A 53 11.50 -0.96 -2.15
N GLY A 54 12.21 -0.77 -1.02
CA GLY A 54 13.50 -1.39 -0.77
C GLY A 54 13.40 -2.92 -0.72
N SER A 55 12.32 -3.43 -0.13
CA SER A 55 12.06 -4.87 -0.06
C SER A 55 11.98 -5.56 -1.43
N LEU A 56 11.61 -4.83 -2.49
CA LEU A 56 11.52 -5.37 -3.86
C LEU A 56 12.90 -5.75 -4.43
N PHE A 57 13.97 -5.11 -3.94
CA PHE A 57 15.34 -5.35 -4.36
C PHE A 57 16.04 -6.46 -3.57
N ALA A 58 15.46 -6.91 -2.45
CA ALA A 58 16.08 -7.88 -1.56
C ALA A 58 16.25 -9.25 -2.24
N GLY A 59 17.43 -9.86 -2.05
CA GLY A 59 17.71 -11.24 -2.45
C GLY A 59 17.62 -11.54 -3.95
N GLY A 60 17.76 -10.54 -4.83
CA GLY A 60 17.66 -10.73 -6.28
C GLY A 60 18.68 -9.94 -7.08
N ALA A 61 19.22 -10.55 -8.13
CA ALA A 61 20.01 -9.85 -9.15
C ALA A 61 19.09 -9.13 -10.15
N LEU A 62 19.61 -8.11 -10.82
CA LEU A 62 18.94 -7.37 -11.89
C LEU A 62 19.65 -7.65 -13.21
N LEU A 63 18.89 -8.00 -14.25
CA LEU A 63 19.35 -8.07 -15.62
C LEU A 63 19.24 -6.67 -16.23
N GLN A 64 20.38 -6.08 -16.57
CA GLN A 64 20.46 -4.76 -17.18
C GLN A 64 20.55 -4.88 -18.71
N TYR A 65 19.76 -4.09 -19.43
CA TYR A 65 19.92 -3.90 -20.87
C TYR A 65 19.41 -2.53 -21.34
N ASN A 66 19.83 -2.09 -22.53
CA ASN A 66 19.30 -0.89 -23.18
C ASN A 66 18.13 -1.27 -24.09
N GLY A 67 17.00 -0.59 -23.93
CA GLY A 67 15.77 -0.84 -24.68
C GLY A 67 15.00 0.44 -25.00
N SER A 68 13.69 0.30 -25.12
CA SER A 68 12.75 1.39 -25.40
C SER A 68 11.66 1.48 -24.34
N LEU A 69 10.85 2.53 -24.41
CA LEU A 69 9.56 2.56 -23.74
C LEU A 69 8.65 1.43 -24.28
N THR A 70 7.84 0.84 -23.40
CA THR A 70 6.89 -0.24 -23.74
C THR A 70 5.51 0.27 -24.14
N ALA A 71 5.30 1.59 -24.06
CA ALA A 71 4.12 2.29 -24.56
C ALA A 71 4.53 3.37 -25.58
N PRO A 72 3.63 3.78 -26.49
CA PRO A 72 3.87 4.89 -27.40
C PRO A 72 4.37 6.14 -26.64
N PRO A 73 5.40 6.86 -27.15
CA PRO A 73 5.97 6.79 -28.50
C PRO A 73 7.05 5.71 -28.74
N CYS A 74 7.24 4.76 -27.82
CA CYS A 74 8.21 3.67 -27.96
C CYS A 74 9.67 4.15 -28.14
N SER A 75 10.01 5.33 -27.57
CA SER A 75 11.34 5.93 -27.72
C SER A 75 12.46 5.02 -27.20
N PRO A 76 13.59 4.89 -27.93
CA PRO A 76 14.76 4.15 -27.48
C PRO A 76 15.54 4.90 -26.38
N GLY A 77 16.57 4.26 -25.83
CA GLY A 77 17.48 4.88 -24.86
C GLY A 77 17.09 4.66 -23.39
N VAL A 78 16.19 3.71 -23.12
CA VAL A 78 15.78 3.35 -21.76
C VAL A 78 16.74 2.30 -21.20
N GLN A 79 17.31 2.54 -20.02
CA GLN A 79 18.08 1.55 -19.28
C GLN A 79 17.13 0.70 -18.45
N TRP A 80 16.94 -0.56 -18.85
CA TRP A 80 16.10 -1.51 -18.14
C TRP A 80 16.92 -2.28 -17.12
N PHE A 81 16.36 -2.46 -15.93
CA PHE A 81 16.86 -3.33 -14.86
C PHE A 81 15.74 -4.28 -14.44
N VAL A 82 15.79 -5.53 -14.88
CA VAL A 82 14.73 -6.51 -14.64
C VAL A 82 15.17 -7.49 -13.55
N ARG A 83 14.41 -7.63 -12.47
CA ARG A 83 14.74 -8.62 -11.43
C ARG A 83 14.75 -10.02 -12.03
N SER A 84 15.85 -10.75 -11.85
CA SER A 84 16.05 -12.09 -12.43
C SER A 84 15.11 -13.12 -11.82
N THR A 85 14.78 -12.96 -10.55
CA THR A 85 13.86 -13.82 -9.81
C THR A 85 12.53 -13.07 -9.64
N PRO A 86 11.37 -13.68 -9.90
CA PRO A 86 10.09 -13.05 -9.58
C PRO A 86 9.86 -13.03 -8.05
N LEU A 87 9.02 -12.10 -7.59
CA LEU A 87 8.57 -12.00 -6.21
C LEU A 87 7.32 -12.87 -6.00
N PRO A 88 7.17 -13.54 -4.85
CA PRO A 88 5.97 -14.29 -4.55
C PRO A 88 4.79 -13.35 -4.30
N ALA A 89 3.59 -13.75 -4.71
CA ALA A 89 2.34 -13.08 -4.39
C ALA A 89 1.19 -14.09 -4.30
N SER A 90 0.18 -13.78 -3.48
CA SER A 90 -1.00 -14.63 -3.37
C SER A 90 -1.78 -14.67 -4.69
N VAL A 91 -2.39 -15.82 -5.00
CA VAL A 91 -3.24 -16.00 -6.19
C VAL A 91 -4.34 -14.94 -6.23
N ALA A 92 -5.00 -14.71 -5.09
CA ALA A 92 -6.07 -13.72 -4.96
C ALA A 92 -5.62 -12.30 -5.33
N ALA A 93 -4.45 -11.87 -4.84
CA ALA A 93 -3.92 -10.54 -5.18
C ALA A 93 -3.63 -10.45 -6.68
N LEU A 94 -2.97 -11.45 -7.27
CA LEU A 94 -2.68 -11.45 -8.71
C LEU A 94 -3.96 -11.42 -9.56
N ASP A 95 -5.00 -12.16 -9.17
CA ASP A 95 -6.26 -12.20 -9.90
C ASP A 95 -7.07 -10.91 -9.76
N GLU A 96 -7.01 -10.21 -8.62
CA GLU A 96 -7.54 -8.86 -8.48
C GLU A 96 -6.86 -7.89 -9.46
N PHE A 97 -5.52 -7.90 -9.52
CA PHE A 97 -4.78 -7.05 -10.48
C PHE A 97 -5.09 -7.39 -11.93
N LYS A 98 -5.12 -8.67 -12.30
CA LYS A 98 -5.48 -9.09 -13.67
C LYS A 98 -6.89 -8.65 -14.04
N ARG A 99 -7.86 -8.79 -13.13
CA ARG A 99 -9.24 -8.34 -13.35
C ARG A 99 -9.31 -6.83 -13.55
N ALA A 100 -8.66 -6.06 -12.69
CA ALA A 100 -8.62 -4.61 -12.82
C ALA A 100 -7.99 -4.20 -14.16
N ILE A 101 -6.85 -4.79 -14.53
CA ILE A 101 -6.19 -4.57 -15.82
C ILE A 101 -7.13 -4.89 -16.98
N ALA A 102 -7.80 -6.04 -16.97
CA ALA A 102 -8.71 -6.42 -18.04
C ALA A 102 -9.87 -5.43 -18.23
N VAL A 103 -10.35 -4.82 -17.14
CA VAL A 103 -11.43 -3.82 -17.18
C VAL A 103 -10.94 -2.46 -17.68
N VAL A 104 -9.74 -2.04 -17.28
CA VAL A 104 -9.22 -0.69 -17.63
C VAL A 104 -8.39 -0.65 -18.91
N ALA A 105 -7.88 -1.80 -19.38
CA ALA A 105 -7.12 -1.87 -20.61
C ALA A 105 -8.04 -1.52 -21.79
N SER A 106 -7.89 -0.31 -22.32
CA SER A 106 -8.65 0.17 -23.48
C SER A 106 -8.07 -0.34 -24.82
N LEU A 107 -7.46 -1.52 -24.82
CA LEU A 107 -6.66 -1.99 -25.93
C LEU A 107 -7.43 -3.07 -26.68
N LYS A 108 -7.70 -2.83 -27.97
CA LYS A 108 -8.06 -3.87 -28.96
C LYS A 108 -6.87 -4.81 -29.17
N GLN A 109 -6.47 -5.54 -28.12
CA GLN A 109 -5.36 -6.48 -28.14
C GLN A 109 -5.90 -7.90 -28.31
N ALA A 110 -5.18 -8.69 -29.09
CA ALA A 110 -5.51 -10.11 -29.29
C ALA A 110 -5.28 -10.96 -28.02
N VAL A 111 -4.48 -10.46 -27.08
CA VAL A 111 -4.20 -11.10 -25.79
C VAL A 111 -4.76 -10.22 -24.67
N PRO A 112 -5.58 -10.76 -23.74
CA PRO A 112 -6.05 -10.00 -22.59
C PRO A 112 -4.90 -9.46 -21.74
N GLY A 113 -4.90 -8.15 -21.47
CA GLY A 113 -3.92 -7.51 -20.61
C GLY A 113 -3.54 -6.11 -21.06
N ASN A 114 -2.44 -5.59 -20.51
CA ASN A 114 -1.86 -4.29 -20.86
C ASN A 114 -0.34 -4.36 -21.14
N ALA A 115 0.18 -5.57 -21.38
CA ALA A 115 1.59 -5.78 -21.67
C ALA A 115 1.87 -5.70 -23.18
N ARG A 116 3.02 -5.14 -23.56
CA ARG A 116 3.52 -5.16 -24.93
C ARG A 116 4.06 -6.56 -25.26
N ASN A 117 3.81 -7.04 -26.48
CA ASN A 117 4.41 -8.30 -26.96
C ASN A 117 5.94 -8.25 -26.90
N LEU A 118 6.56 -9.40 -26.66
CA LEU A 118 8.01 -9.54 -26.70
C LEU A 118 8.56 -9.02 -28.02
N GLN A 119 9.65 -8.26 -27.94
CA GLN A 119 10.36 -7.74 -29.10
C GLN A 119 11.58 -8.62 -29.37
N PRO A 120 11.99 -8.80 -30.63
CA PRO A 120 13.20 -9.54 -30.96
C PRO A 120 14.41 -8.95 -30.22
N PRO A 121 15.32 -9.78 -29.68
CA PRO A 121 16.42 -9.31 -28.84
C PRO A 121 17.47 -8.50 -29.61
N GLY A 122 17.51 -8.54 -30.95
CA GLY A 122 18.32 -7.62 -31.78
C GLY A 122 19.82 -7.53 -31.45
N GLY A 123 20.40 -8.54 -30.80
CA GLY A 123 21.81 -8.52 -30.36
C GLY A 123 22.06 -7.69 -29.07
N VAL A 124 21.02 -7.37 -28.32
CA VAL A 124 21.10 -6.64 -27.04
C VAL A 124 22.01 -7.38 -26.06
N LYS A 125 23.00 -6.68 -25.53
CA LYS A 125 23.86 -7.18 -24.45
C LYS A 125 23.14 -7.06 -23.11
N ILE A 126 23.04 -8.18 -22.40
CA ILE A 126 22.45 -8.25 -21.06
C ILE A 126 23.57 -8.38 -20.04
N VAL A 127 23.55 -7.53 -19.00
CA VAL A 127 24.54 -7.53 -17.93
C VAL A 127 23.85 -7.81 -16.61
N THR A 128 24.30 -8.81 -15.86
CA THR A 128 23.79 -9.06 -14.51
C THR A 128 24.38 -8.06 -13.52
N ARG A 129 23.52 -7.44 -12.71
CA ARG A 129 23.85 -6.51 -11.64
C ARG A 129 23.38 -7.07 -10.30
N THR A 130 24.19 -6.92 -9.27
CA THR A 130 23.79 -7.24 -7.89
C THR A 130 23.32 -5.98 -7.18
N THR A 131 22.28 -6.12 -6.35
CA THR A 131 21.81 -5.04 -5.49
C THR A 131 22.64 -5.02 -4.22
N GLN A 132 22.93 -3.81 -3.72
CA GLN A 132 23.54 -3.62 -2.42
C GLN A 132 22.66 -2.69 -1.60
N ALA A 133 22.41 -3.05 -0.35
CA ALA A 133 21.75 -2.17 0.59
C ALA A 133 22.73 -1.03 0.93
N VAL A 134 22.51 0.14 0.35
CA VAL A 134 23.28 1.34 0.68
C VAL A 134 22.50 2.14 1.70
N ALA A 135 23.06 2.31 2.89
CA ALA A 135 22.61 3.36 3.79
C ALA A 135 23.02 4.70 3.16
N HIS A 136 22.09 5.47 2.62
CA HIS A 136 22.40 6.80 2.12
C HIS A 136 22.80 7.70 3.29
N PRO A 137 24.05 8.21 3.36
CA PRO A 137 24.41 9.20 4.35
C PRO A 137 23.75 10.51 3.93
N GLY A 138 22.68 10.92 4.62
CA GLY A 138 22.04 12.23 4.42
C GLY A 138 20.58 12.22 3.95
N LEU A 139 19.98 11.07 3.66
CA LEU A 139 18.51 10.95 3.70
C LEU A 139 18.14 10.51 5.12
N PRO A 140 17.28 11.24 5.85
CA PRO A 140 16.79 10.73 7.12
C PRO A 140 16.16 9.37 6.86
N GLN A 141 16.66 8.34 7.54
CA GLN A 141 16.03 7.04 7.55
C GLN A 141 14.65 7.23 8.19
N GLY A 142 13.62 7.28 7.36
CA GLY A 142 12.30 7.78 7.74
C GLY A 142 12.03 9.12 7.06
N GLY A 143 11.39 9.09 5.90
CA GLY A 143 10.88 10.31 5.27
C GLY A 143 9.95 11.01 6.25
N ALA A 144 10.17 12.30 6.51
CA ALA A 144 9.42 13.18 7.41
C ALA A 144 8.35 12.45 8.22
N VAL A 145 8.79 11.68 9.21
CA VAL A 145 7.87 10.94 10.04
C VAL A 145 7.26 11.96 10.97
N ASP A 146 5.95 12.10 10.89
CA ASP A 146 5.21 12.93 11.84
C ASP A 146 5.56 12.42 13.25
N PRO A 147 6.13 13.27 14.13
CA PRO A 147 6.52 12.84 15.48
C PRO A 147 5.35 12.27 16.28
N GLU A 148 4.13 12.71 15.97
CA GLU A 148 2.88 12.21 16.57
C GLU A 148 2.56 10.80 16.05
N PHE A 149 2.87 10.50 14.79
CA PHE A 149 2.73 9.16 14.20
C PHE A 149 3.76 8.18 14.74
N ASP A 150 5.04 8.58 14.86
CA ASP A 150 6.08 7.73 15.44
C ASP A 150 5.82 7.44 16.92
N LYS A 151 5.40 8.46 17.68
CA LYS A 151 4.99 8.28 19.06
C LYS A 151 3.81 7.30 19.17
N ALA A 152 2.79 7.44 18.33
CA ALA A 152 1.65 6.52 18.32
C ALA A 152 2.06 5.08 17.93
N MET A 153 3.01 4.91 17.01
CA MET A 153 3.51 3.60 16.59
C MET A 153 4.39 2.95 17.67
N VAL A 154 5.23 3.72 18.37
CA VAL A 154 6.05 3.24 19.50
C VAL A 154 5.18 2.90 20.69
N GLU A 155 4.17 3.70 21.00
CA GLU A 155 3.20 3.42 22.05
C GLU A 155 2.40 2.15 21.73
N ALA A 156 1.94 1.98 20.48
CA ALA A 156 1.26 0.76 20.05
C ALA A 156 2.15 -0.48 20.10
N ALA A 157 3.43 -0.36 19.72
CA ALA A 157 4.39 -1.46 19.80
C ALA A 157 4.73 -1.84 21.26
N GLY A 158 4.87 -0.85 22.15
CA GLY A 158 5.10 -1.08 23.58
C GLY A 158 3.91 -1.74 24.27
N GLU A 159 2.67 -1.38 23.89
CA GLU A 159 1.46 -2.05 24.35
C GLU A 159 1.41 -3.52 23.89
N GLN A 160 1.86 -3.79 22.66
CA GLN A 160 1.92 -5.13 22.09
C GLN A 160 2.97 -6.02 22.77
N GLU A 161 4.16 -5.48 23.09
CA GLU A 161 5.21 -6.21 23.81
C GLU A 161 4.83 -6.49 25.28
N SER A 162 4.17 -5.53 25.92
CA SER A 162 3.63 -5.69 27.29
C SER A 162 2.57 -6.79 27.34
N PHE A 163 1.74 -6.87 26.31
CA PHE A 163 0.71 -7.89 26.17
C PHE A 163 1.30 -9.27 25.84
N GLU A 164 2.27 -9.35 24.93
CA GLU A 164 2.98 -10.61 24.62
C GLU A 164 3.71 -11.17 25.85
N LYS A 165 4.31 -10.30 26.67
CA LYS A 165 4.92 -10.69 27.96
C LYS A 165 3.89 -11.06 29.03
N SER A 166 2.64 -10.60 28.90
CA SER A 166 1.54 -11.00 29.80
C SER A 166 0.89 -12.33 29.41
N MET A 167 1.24 -12.90 28.25
CA MET A 167 0.79 -14.23 27.86
C MET A 167 1.72 -15.31 28.44
N PRO A 168 1.18 -16.38 29.06
CA PRO A 168 2.01 -17.44 29.61
C PRO A 168 2.79 -18.16 28.51
N ALA A 169 4.09 -18.36 28.73
CA ALA A 169 4.96 -19.13 27.85
C ALA A 169 4.47 -20.59 27.79
N SER A 170 4.03 -21.05 26.63
CA SER A 170 3.44 -22.37 26.45
C SER A 170 4.52 -23.42 26.16
N GLY A 171 4.77 -24.27 27.14
CA GLY A 171 5.41 -25.56 26.96
C GLY A 171 4.49 -26.67 27.45
N GLN A 172 3.42 -26.98 26.69
CA GLN A 172 2.67 -28.25 26.70
C GLN A 172 1.49 -28.20 25.70
N ALA A 173 1.12 -29.36 25.15
CA ALA A 173 0.13 -29.60 24.08
C ALA A 173 -1.30 -29.09 24.42
N PRO A 174 -2.17 -28.84 23.41
CA PRO A 174 -3.24 -27.85 23.51
C PRO A 174 -4.46 -28.36 24.29
N PRO A 175 -4.93 -27.62 25.31
CA PRO A 175 -6.29 -27.79 25.82
C PRO A 175 -7.26 -26.88 25.06
N GLN A 176 -8.55 -27.07 25.30
CA GLN A 176 -9.72 -26.55 24.57
C GLN A 176 -9.90 -25.02 24.37
N ASP A 177 -8.85 -24.21 24.51
CA ASP A 177 -8.92 -22.74 24.43
C ASP A 177 -8.49 -22.14 23.07
N SER A 178 -8.40 -22.94 22.00
CA SER A 178 -8.03 -22.40 20.68
C SER A 178 -9.02 -21.36 20.15
N ALA A 179 -10.32 -21.53 20.43
CA ALA A 179 -11.36 -20.61 19.99
C ALA A 179 -11.33 -19.27 20.75
N TYR A 180 -11.14 -19.31 22.07
CA TYR A 180 -10.99 -18.09 22.87
C TYR A 180 -9.69 -17.35 22.52
N GLN A 181 -8.57 -18.06 22.40
CA GLN A 181 -7.30 -17.47 21.98
C GLN A 181 -7.38 -16.85 20.57
N GLN A 182 -8.05 -17.51 19.62
CA GLN A 182 -8.28 -16.94 18.30
C GLN A 182 -9.14 -15.68 18.38
N CYS A 183 -10.21 -15.70 19.17
CA CYS A 183 -11.06 -14.53 19.37
C CYS A 183 -10.29 -13.35 19.95
N VAL A 184 -9.43 -13.57 20.95
CA VAL A 184 -8.59 -12.51 21.54
C VAL A 184 -7.62 -11.94 20.50
N LYS A 185 -7.05 -12.77 19.63
CA LYS A 185 -6.20 -12.30 18.52
C LYS A 185 -6.98 -11.45 17.51
N ASP A 186 -8.17 -11.91 17.13
CA ASP A 186 -9.05 -11.19 16.19
C ASP A 186 -9.49 -9.84 16.78
N LEU A 187 -9.84 -9.82 18.08
CA LEU A 187 -10.18 -8.60 18.82
C LEU A 187 -9.01 -7.62 18.86
N LEU A 188 -7.79 -8.10 19.09
CA LEU A 188 -6.59 -7.26 19.08
C LEU A 188 -6.35 -6.65 17.70
N TRP A 189 -6.47 -7.46 16.65
CA TRP A 189 -6.32 -6.99 15.28
C TRP A 189 -7.38 -5.92 14.92
N ALA A 190 -8.65 -6.18 15.23
CA ALA A 190 -9.74 -5.25 14.98
C ALA A 190 -9.59 -3.95 15.78
N SER A 191 -9.12 -4.03 17.03
CA SER A 191 -8.84 -2.88 17.89
C SER A 191 -7.74 -1.99 17.32
N ASN A 192 -6.63 -2.60 16.87
CA ASN A 192 -5.54 -1.88 16.23
C ASN A 192 -5.97 -1.25 14.90
N ALA A 193 -6.77 -1.97 14.10
CA ALA A 193 -7.34 -1.43 12.86
C ALA A 193 -8.26 -0.23 13.13
N PHE A 194 -9.10 -0.30 14.18
CA PHE A 194 -9.95 0.81 14.62
C PHE A 194 -9.12 2.03 15.05
N LYS A 195 -8.12 1.85 15.92
CA LYS A 195 -7.22 2.93 16.36
C LYS A 195 -6.55 3.62 15.16
N ALA A 196 -6.03 2.85 14.21
CA ALA A 196 -5.42 3.39 13.01
C ALA A 196 -6.42 4.16 12.12
N ALA A 197 -7.62 3.62 11.91
CA ALA A 197 -8.67 4.28 11.15
C ALA A 197 -9.16 5.57 11.82
N GLU A 198 -9.22 5.60 13.15
CA GLU A 198 -9.58 6.81 13.91
C GLU A 198 -8.50 7.89 13.77
N ALA A 199 -7.22 7.53 13.89
CA ALA A 199 -6.11 8.45 13.67
C ALA A 199 -6.16 9.06 12.26
N GLN A 200 -6.37 8.23 11.24
CA GLN A 200 -6.52 8.71 9.86
C GLN A 200 -7.73 9.62 9.68
N ARG A 201 -8.89 9.26 10.25
CA ARG A 201 -10.08 10.10 10.25
C ARG A 201 -9.79 11.47 10.85
N LYS A 202 -9.07 11.52 11.99
CA LYS A 202 -8.73 12.77 12.68
C LYS A 202 -7.87 13.69 11.78
N VAL A 203 -6.81 13.15 11.17
CA VAL A 203 -5.92 13.90 10.27
C VAL A 203 -6.69 14.49 9.08
N GLU A 204 -7.52 13.67 8.45
CA GLU A 204 -8.24 14.07 7.23
C GLU A 204 -9.36 15.08 7.51
N CYS A 205 -10.07 14.92 8.63
CA CYS A 205 -11.07 15.89 9.05
C CYS A 205 -10.44 17.22 9.54
N GLN A 206 -9.23 17.18 10.13
CA GLN A 206 -8.47 18.40 10.41
C GLN A 206 -7.98 19.08 9.13
N ALA A 207 -7.61 18.32 8.10
CA ALA A 207 -7.27 18.87 6.78
C ALA A 207 -8.48 19.57 6.13
N LEU A 208 -9.68 18.98 6.24
CA LEU A 208 -10.93 19.62 5.83
C LEU A 208 -11.16 20.95 6.57
N ALA A 209 -11.09 20.96 7.91
CA ALA A 209 -11.29 22.18 8.70
C ALA A 209 -10.32 23.31 8.30
N ARG A 210 -9.04 22.96 8.06
CA ARG A 210 -8.05 23.91 7.54
C ARG A 210 -8.39 24.43 6.15
N ALA A 211 -8.89 23.56 5.26
CA ALA A 211 -9.31 23.95 3.91
C ALA A 211 -10.55 24.86 3.93
N GLU A 212 -11.50 24.63 4.83
CA GLU A 212 -12.67 25.49 5.05
C GLU A 212 -12.25 26.89 5.52
N GLN A 213 -11.30 26.96 6.44
CA GLN A 213 -10.73 28.25 6.88
C GLN A 213 -10.02 28.98 5.72
N GLN A 214 -9.28 28.25 4.88
CA GLN A 214 -8.65 28.81 3.69
C GLN A 214 -9.68 29.33 2.67
N LEU A 215 -10.81 28.63 2.51
CA LEU A 215 -11.90 29.06 1.63
C LEU A 215 -12.52 30.38 2.13
N GLN A 216 -12.77 30.51 3.43
CA GLN A 216 -13.28 31.75 4.03
C GLN A 216 -12.32 32.93 3.85
N ASN A 217 -11.02 32.66 3.90
CA ASN A 217 -9.98 33.67 3.69
C ASN A 217 -9.67 33.93 2.20
N SER A 218 -10.20 33.11 1.29
CA SER A 218 -10.02 33.29 -0.15
C SER A 218 -11.02 34.32 -0.66
N GLY A 219 -10.54 35.50 -1.06
CA GLY A 219 -11.35 36.52 -1.74
C GLY A 219 -11.98 35.99 -3.03
N ALA A 220 -12.90 36.74 -3.63
CA ALA A 220 -13.61 36.30 -4.83
C ALA A 220 -12.65 36.09 -6.03
N GLY A 221 -12.92 35.06 -6.85
CA GLY A 221 -12.19 34.80 -8.10
C GLY A 221 -11.76 33.34 -8.30
N ALA A 222 -10.79 33.12 -9.19
CA ALA A 222 -10.31 31.78 -9.56
C ALA A 222 -9.71 31.00 -8.37
N THR A 223 -9.10 31.69 -7.41
CA THR A 223 -8.58 31.12 -6.15
C THR A 223 -9.69 30.57 -5.26
N HIS A 224 -10.84 31.24 -5.22
CA HIS A 224 -12.02 30.79 -4.47
C HIS A 224 -12.61 29.49 -5.06
N ALA A 225 -12.72 29.42 -6.38
CA ALA A 225 -13.22 28.22 -7.07
C ALA A 225 -12.31 26.99 -6.83
N GLN A 226 -10.99 27.19 -6.85
CA GLN A 226 -10.03 26.14 -6.52
C GLN A 226 -10.12 25.71 -5.04
N ALA A 227 -10.25 26.66 -4.12
CA ALA A 227 -10.43 26.38 -2.70
C ALA A 227 -11.71 25.58 -2.44
N LEU A 228 -12.81 25.91 -3.12
CA LEU A 228 -14.08 25.20 -3.03
C LEU A 228 -13.96 23.74 -3.49
N GLY A 229 -13.30 23.49 -4.63
CA GLY A 229 -13.05 22.13 -5.11
C GLY A 229 -12.19 21.29 -4.13
N ARG A 230 -11.24 21.94 -3.45
CA ARG A 230 -10.44 21.29 -2.41
C ARG A 230 -11.27 20.94 -1.18
N VAL A 231 -12.15 21.84 -0.72
CA VAL A 231 -13.07 21.56 0.40
C VAL A 231 -13.98 20.38 0.07
N GLN A 232 -14.61 20.37 -1.11
CA GLN A 232 -15.50 19.27 -1.51
C GLN A 232 -14.79 17.91 -1.54
N SER A 233 -13.56 17.86 -2.06
CA SER A 233 -12.79 16.59 -2.10
C SER A 233 -12.38 16.12 -0.70
N LEU A 234 -11.93 17.01 0.18
CA LEU A 234 -11.61 16.69 1.57
C LEU A 234 -12.84 16.32 2.41
N GLN A 235 -14.00 16.92 2.12
CA GLN A 235 -15.26 16.60 2.77
C GLN A 235 -15.67 15.15 2.51
N GLN A 236 -15.58 14.72 1.25
CA GLN A 236 -15.85 13.33 0.88
C GLN A 236 -14.86 12.36 1.55
N LEU A 237 -13.59 12.75 1.66
CA LEU A 237 -12.54 11.93 2.28
C LEU A 237 -12.75 11.78 3.79
N CYS A 238 -12.99 12.88 4.51
CA CYS A 238 -13.31 12.86 5.94
C CYS A 238 -14.59 12.05 6.21
N SER A 239 -15.66 12.23 5.41
CA SER A 239 -16.89 11.45 5.54
C SER A 239 -16.66 9.94 5.33
N THR A 240 -15.86 9.59 4.33
CA THR A 240 -15.53 8.19 4.03
C THR A 240 -14.75 7.56 5.18
N ASN A 241 -13.71 8.24 5.69
CA ASN A 241 -12.91 7.72 6.80
C ASN A 241 -13.73 7.64 8.11
N ALA A 242 -14.67 8.54 8.33
CA ALA A 242 -15.61 8.45 9.44
C ALA A 242 -16.45 7.17 9.39
N LYS A 243 -16.99 6.82 8.22
CA LYS A 243 -17.76 5.58 8.03
C LYS A 243 -16.90 4.33 8.28
N VAL A 244 -15.64 4.34 7.84
CA VAL A 244 -14.70 3.23 8.08
C VAL A 244 -14.43 3.05 9.58
N ALA A 245 -14.11 4.13 10.29
CA ALA A 245 -13.88 4.09 11.73
C ALA A 245 -15.12 3.60 12.49
N SER A 246 -16.32 4.07 12.12
CA SER A 246 -17.58 3.61 12.73
C SER A 246 -17.84 2.11 12.49
N ARG A 247 -17.52 1.59 11.30
CA ARG A 247 -17.68 0.17 11.00
C ARG A 247 -16.74 -0.70 11.85
N LEU A 248 -15.47 -0.30 11.94
CA LEU A 248 -14.46 -1.01 12.74
C LEU A 248 -14.80 -0.96 14.24
N LEU A 249 -15.37 0.14 14.73
CA LEU A 249 -15.85 0.21 16.11
C LEU A 249 -16.93 -0.84 16.41
N LEU A 250 -17.89 -1.02 15.50
CA LEU A 250 -18.93 -2.05 15.64
C LEU A 250 -18.34 -3.46 15.59
N GLU A 251 -17.33 -3.69 14.76
CA GLU A 251 -16.61 -4.96 14.68
C GLU A 251 -15.86 -5.27 15.99
N VAL A 252 -15.14 -4.29 16.54
CA VAL A 252 -14.48 -4.41 17.86
C VAL A 252 -15.49 -4.77 18.95
N GLN A 253 -16.64 -4.07 19.00
CA GLN A 253 -17.70 -4.36 19.97
C GLN A 253 -18.28 -5.77 19.79
N GLY A 254 -18.49 -6.21 18.55
CA GLY A 254 -18.97 -7.55 18.23
C GLY A 254 -18.00 -8.64 18.68
N LEU A 255 -16.71 -8.49 18.36
CA LEU A 255 -15.66 -9.43 18.78
C LEU A 255 -15.50 -9.43 20.30
N GLN A 256 -15.57 -8.27 20.95
CA GLN A 256 -15.49 -8.19 22.41
C GLN A 256 -16.61 -8.99 23.09
N GLN A 257 -17.86 -8.86 22.60
CA GLN A 257 -18.99 -9.65 23.10
C GLN A 257 -18.81 -11.15 22.82
N GLN A 258 -18.31 -11.51 21.64
CA GLN A 258 -18.05 -12.89 21.27
C GLN A 258 -16.99 -13.52 22.19
N CYS A 259 -15.88 -12.84 22.43
CA CYS A 259 -14.80 -13.34 23.28
C CYS A 259 -15.28 -13.50 24.73
N GLN A 260 -16.12 -12.59 25.22
CA GLN A 260 -16.73 -12.72 26.55
C GLN A 260 -17.61 -13.96 26.69
N ARG A 261 -18.35 -14.35 25.64
CA ARG A 261 -19.23 -15.53 25.67
C ARG A 261 -18.46 -16.85 25.72
N ILE A 262 -17.31 -16.92 25.05
CA ILE A 262 -16.51 -18.14 24.94
C ILE A 262 -15.34 -18.16 25.94
N LYS A 263 -15.28 -17.18 26.85
CA LYS A 263 -14.25 -17.10 27.90
C LYS A 263 -14.40 -18.31 28.84
N PRO A 264 -13.34 -19.12 29.04
CA PRO A 264 -13.38 -20.22 30.01
C PRO A 264 -13.65 -19.66 31.41
N ARG A 265 -14.47 -20.39 32.18
CA ARG A 265 -14.86 -20.02 33.55
C ARG A 265 -13.77 -20.32 34.55
#